data_AF-A0A521K6J9-F1
#
_entry.id   AF-A0A521K6J9-F1
#
_cell.length_a   1.000
_cell.length_b   1.000
_cell.length_c   1.000
_cell.angle_alpha   90.00
_cell.angle_beta   90.00
_cell.angle_gamma   90.00
#
_symmetry.space_group_name_H-M   'P 1'
#
loop_
_entity.id
_entity.type
_entity.pdbx_description
1 polymer ?
#
loop_
_entity_poly.entity_id
_entity_poly.type
_entity_poly.pdbx_seq_one_letter_code
_entity_poly.pdbx_strand_id
1 'polypeptide(L)'
;MYKLFLSWRYLTARRTNLIGIVGITVGVGALIMILSIMTGFLDEHRAAIRGGLSDLVITPIHLARADRAVPPRDPEPLLDIVRADPRVVDAAPRLVWGGMISPRGAQTEVAEVYYSHPETGNVPVVQLVGIDVEREYGVTTLRSALERVRTDPSSARHGVRDLDNPFEPPPGLPDDGVAYRGVLVGKKLYDTFQMRVGDRVNVLTAVPDTRSRTVKSNNLVFTVCGAFKTGQSEIDSDIA
;
A
#
# COMPACT_ATOMS: atom_id res chain seq x y z
N MET A 1 -25.57 6.93 -55.75
CA MET A 1 -26.34 6.58 -54.53
C MET A 1 -27.06 5.23 -54.60
N TYR A 2 -27.71 4.84 -55.71
CA TYR A 2 -28.46 3.57 -55.78
C TYR A 2 -27.64 2.28 -55.57
N LYS A 3 -26.33 2.28 -55.88
CA LYS A 3 -25.48 1.09 -55.74
C LYS A 3 -25.37 0.60 -54.29
N LEU A 4 -25.21 1.50 -53.31
CA LEU A 4 -25.09 1.14 -51.89
C LEU A 4 -26.39 0.53 -51.35
N PHE A 5 -27.53 1.09 -51.74
CA PHE A 5 -28.87 0.61 -51.37
C PHE A 5 -29.15 -0.78 -51.98
N LEU A 6 -28.76 -0.98 -53.24
CA LEU A 6 -28.93 -2.28 -53.91
C LEU A 6 -28.01 -3.35 -53.30
N SER A 7 -26.75 -3.01 -52.99
CA SER A 7 -25.79 -3.89 -52.34
C SER A 7 -26.21 -4.30 -50.92
N TRP A 8 -26.73 -3.37 -50.11
CA TRP A 8 -27.23 -3.66 -48.76
C TRP A 8 -28.41 -4.64 -48.77
N ARG A 9 -29.37 -4.43 -49.68
CA ARG A 9 -30.51 -5.33 -49.86
C ARG A 9 -30.07 -6.72 -50.33
N TYR A 10 -29.05 -6.78 -51.19
CA TYR A 10 -28.52 -8.05 -51.67
C TYR A 10 -27.74 -8.83 -50.59
N LEU A 11 -27.01 -8.12 -49.73
CA LEU A 11 -26.31 -8.70 -48.57
C LEU A 11 -27.26 -9.29 -47.54
N THR A 12 -28.36 -8.60 -47.24
CA THR A 12 -29.36 -9.02 -46.24
C THR A 12 -30.39 -10.01 -46.77
N ALA A 13 -30.63 -10.07 -48.08
CA ALA A 13 -31.60 -11.00 -48.68
C ALA A 13 -31.18 -12.49 -48.66
N ARG A 14 -29.86 -12.80 -48.59
CA ARG A 14 -29.36 -14.18 -48.56
C ARG A 14 -28.82 -14.55 -47.17
N ARG A 15 -29.46 -15.50 -46.51
CA ARG A 15 -29.07 -15.98 -45.15
C ARG A 15 -27.63 -16.47 -45.07
N THR A 16 -27.08 -17.05 -46.15
CA THR A 16 -25.67 -17.48 -46.23
C THR A 16 -24.68 -16.33 -46.02
N ASN A 17 -24.96 -15.14 -46.55
CA ASN A 17 -24.09 -13.98 -46.40
C ASN A 17 -24.09 -13.48 -44.94
N LEU A 18 -25.22 -13.56 -44.26
CA LEU A 18 -25.33 -13.18 -42.84
C LEU A 18 -24.48 -14.10 -41.95
N ILE A 19 -24.46 -15.41 -42.23
CA ILE A 19 -23.61 -16.37 -41.49
C ILE A 19 -22.13 -16.00 -41.67
N GLY A 20 -21.71 -15.64 -42.90
CA GLY A 20 -20.34 -15.19 -43.16
C GLY A 20 -19.97 -13.90 -42.43
N ILE A 21 -20.87 -12.91 -42.42
CA ILE A 21 -20.66 -11.64 -41.70
C ILE A 21 -20.52 -11.89 -40.19
N VAL A 22 -21.37 -12.75 -39.63
CA VAL A 22 -21.29 -13.11 -38.20
C VAL A 22 -19.97 -13.82 -37.89
N GLY A 23 -19.55 -14.77 -38.73
CA GLY A 23 -18.27 -15.47 -38.56
C GLY A 23 -17.07 -14.51 -38.55
N ILE A 24 -17.02 -13.57 -39.50
CA ILE A 24 -15.96 -12.54 -39.55
C ILE A 24 -16.06 -11.61 -38.33
N THR A 25 -17.28 -11.20 -37.94
CA THR A 25 -17.50 -10.33 -36.78
C THR A 25 -17.01 -10.99 -35.49
N VAL A 26 -17.29 -12.28 -35.28
CA VAL A 26 -16.80 -13.03 -34.12
C VAL A 26 -15.29 -13.21 -34.17
N GLY A 27 -14.71 -13.54 -35.33
CA GLY A 27 -13.27 -13.72 -35.48
C GLY A 27 -12.48 -12.45 -35.21
N VAL A 28 -12.89 -11.34 -35.83
CA VAL A 28 -12.27 -10.02 -35.62
C VAL A 28 -12.56 -9.51 -34.21
N GLY A 29 -13.78 -9.69 -33.71
CA GLY A 29 -14.17 -9.31 -32.36
C GLY A 29 -13.33 -10.00 -31.29
N ALA A 30 -13.09 -11.31 -31.44
CA ALA A 30 -12.23 -12.07 -30.54
C ALA A 30 -10.78 -11.54 -30.56
N LEU A 31 -10.23 -11.24 -31.75
CA LEU A 31 -8.88 -10.68 -31.88
C LEU A 31 -8.74 -9.31 -31.19
N ILE A 32 -9.71 -8.42 -31.40
CA ILE A 32 -9.74 -7.09 -30.76
C ILE A 32 -9.89 -7.24 -29.25
N MET A 33 -10.78 -8.11 -28.79
CA MET A 33 -11.02 -8.35 -27.37
C MET A 33 -9.73 -8.80 -26.66
N ILE A 34 -9.01 -9.76 -27.24
CA ILE A 34 -7.75 -10.26 -26.67
C ILE A 34 -6.73 -9.13 -26.59
N LEU A 35 -6.53 -8.36 -27.67
CA LEU A 35 -5.58 -7.25 -27.66
C LEU A 35 -5.94 -6.18 -26.62
N SER A 36 -7.23 -5.86 -26.50
CA SER A 36 -7.73 -4.90 -25.52
C SER A 36 -7.49 -5.37 -24.09
N ILE A 37 -7.76 -6.64 -23.79
CA ILE A 37 -7.51 -7.23 -22.47
C ILE A 37 -6.02 -7.21 -22.17
N MET A 38 -5.18 -7.67 -23.10
CA MET A 38 -3.72 -7.72 -22.91
C MET A 38 -3.12 -6.33 -22.70
N THR A 39 -3.59 -5.33 -23.44
CA THR A 39 -3.11 -3.96 -23.31
C THR A 39 -3.50 -3.37 -21.95
N GLY A 40 -4.78 -3.49 -21.56
CA GLY A 40 -5.25 -3.00 -20.27
C GLY A 40 -4.55 -3.68 -19.08
N PHE A 41 -4.39 -5.01 -19.15
CA PHE A 41 -3.66 -5.77 -18.14
C PHE A 41 -2.21 -5.32 -18.02
N LEU A 42 -1.52 -5.13 -19.15
CA LEU A 42 -0.12 -4.72 -19.15
C LEU A 42 0.07 -3.31 -18.58
N ASP A 43 -0.86 -2.40 -18.87
CA ASP A 43 -0.84 -1.04 -18.34
C ASP A 43 -1.09 -1.03 -16.83
N GLU A 44 -2.05 -1.82 -16.34
CA GLU A 44 -2.31 -2.00 -14.91
C GLU A 44 -1.10 -2.63 -14.21
N HIS A 45 -0.49 -3.68 -14.78
CA HIS A 45 0.70 -4.32 -14.21
C HIS A 45 1.90 -3.37 -14.20
N ARG A 46 2.11 -2.57 -15.24
CA ARG A 46 3.18 -1.56 -15.27
C ARG A 46 2.91 -0.44 -14.27
N ALA A 47 1.66 -0.05 -14.07
CA ALA A 47 1.27 0.92 -13.06
C ALA A 47 1.46 0.35 -11.65
N ALA A 48 1.18 -0.94 -11.44
CA ALA A 48 1.42 -1.64 -10.18
C ALA A 48 2.93 -1.75 -9.87
N ILE A 49 3.75 -2.18 -10.83
CA ILE A 49 5.20 -2.29 -10.63
C ILE A 49 5.85 -0.91 -10.36
N ARG A 50 5.40 0.13 -11.05
CA ARG A 50 5.86 1.52 -10.80
C ARG A 50 5.14 2.17 -9.61
N GLY A 51 4.14 1.52 -9.04
CA GLY A 51 3.17 2.14 -8.16
C GLY A 51 3.70 2.34 -6.76
N GLY A 52 4.10 3.57 -6.45
CA GLY A 52 4.29 4.05 -5.07
C GLY A 52 5.62 3.72 -4.40
N LEU A 53 6.57 3.16 -5.15
CA LEU A 53 7.93 2.95 -4.68
C LEU A 53 8.83 4.10 -5.16
N SER A 54 9.88 4.37 -4.39
CA SER A 54 11.02 5.18 -4.85
C SER A 54 11.75 4.47 -5.99
N ASP A 55 12.25 5.23 -6.97
CA ASP A 55 12.98 4.66 -8.12
C ASP A 55 14.20 3.82 -7.71
N LEU A 56 14.83 4.18 -6.58
CA LEU A 56 15.96 3.46 -6.00
C LEU A 56 15.80 3.33 -4.49
N VAL A 57 15.96 2.11 -3.98
CA VAL A 57 16.03 1.83 -2.54
C VAL A 57 17.45 1.41 -2.20
N ILE A 58 18.11 2.16 -1.31
CA ILE A 58 19.45 1.86 -0.83
C ILE A 58 19.34 1.23 0.56
N THR A 59 19.58 -0.08 0.64
CA THR A 59 19.61 -0.80 1.91
C THR A 59 21.06 -1.08 2.30
N PRO A 60 21.57 -0.49 3.41
CA PRO A 60 22.92 -0.79 3.87
C PRO A 60 23.02 -2.25 4.30
N ILE A 61 24.11 -2.90 3.90
CA ILE A 61 24.42 -4.26 4.36
C ILE A 61 24.94 -4.15 5.80
N HIS A 62 24.14 -4.61 6.77
CA HIS A 62 24.51 -4.63 8.19
C HIS A 62 25.34 -5.85 8.61
N LEU A 63 25.79 -6.68 7.67
CA LEU A 63 26.72 -7.78 7.96
C LEU A 63 28.04 -7.19 8.46
N ALA A 64 28.54 -7.70 9.58
CA ALA A 64 29.81 -7.28 10.16
C ALA A 64 30.92 -7.48 9.12
N ARG A 65 31.31 -6.40 8.45
CA ARG A 65 32.51 -6.37 7.62
C ARG A 65 33.71 -6.69 8.51
N ALA A 66 34.72 -7.37 7.96
CA ALA A 66 35.92 -7.78 8.70
C ALA A 66 36.57 -6.64 9.53
N ASP A 67 36.34 -5.38 9.14
CA ASP A 67 36.83 -4.17 9.80
C ASP A 67 36.02 -3.70 11.04
N ARG A 68 35.02 -4.44 11.53
CA ARG A 68 34.17 -4.08 12.71
C ARG A 68 33.51 -2.69 12.65
N ALA A 69 33.55 -1.99 11.52
CA ALA A 69 32.86 -0.72 11.35
C ALA A 69 31.35 -0.99 11.36
N VAL A 70 30.70 -0.64 12.48
CA VAL A 70 29.24 -0.61 12.56
C VAL A 70 28.79 0.55 11.68
N PRO A 71 27.91 0.33 10.69
CA PRO A 71 27.40 1.42 9.88
C PRO A 71 26.75 2.48 10.78
N PRO A 72 27.00 3.78 10.54
CA PRO A 72 26.41 4.87 11.31
C PRO A 72 24.89 4.72 11.38
N ARG A 73 24.30 5.01 12.54
CA ARG A 73 22.84 5.02 12.72
C ARG A 73 22.19 6.28 12.16
N ASP A 74 22.98 7.32 11.95
CA ASP A 74 22.51 8.60 11.44
C ASP A 74 22.35 8.53 9.91
N PRO A 75 21.16 8.87 9.38
CA PRO A 75 20.91 8.81 7.94
C PRO A 75 21.49 10.00 7.16
N GLU A 76 21.71 11.15 7.82
CA GLU A 76 22.12 12.41 7.15
C GLU A 76 23.38 12.29 6.28
N PRO A 77 24.50 11.66 6.74
CA PRO A 77 25.70 11.56 5.91
C PRO A 77 25.49 10.78 4.61
N LEU A 78 24.60 9.79 4.62
CA LEU A 78 24.25 9.02 3.44
C LEU A 78 23.36 9.85 2.50
N LEU A 79 22.41 10.59 3.06
CA LEU A 79 21.53 11.48 2.29
C LEU A 79 22.32 12.59 1.60
N ASP A 80 23.33 13.17 2.24
CA ASP A 80 24.20 14.19 1.64
C ASP A 80 24.95 13.65 0.42
N ILE A 81 25.46 12.41 0.51
CA ILE A 81 26.15 11.75 -0.61
C ILE A 81 25.17 11.48 -1.77
N VAL A 82 23.96 11.02 -1.47
CA VAL A 82 22.95 10.72 -2.48
C VAL A 82 22.47 11.99 -3.16
N ARG A 83 22.20 13.05 -2.40
CA ARG A 83 21.76 14.37 -2.91
C ARG A 83 22.85 15.12 -3.67
N ALA A 84 24.12 14.73 -3.52
CA ALA A 84 25.21 15.32 -4.29
C ALA A 84 25.15 14.96 -5.80
N ASP A 85 24.43 13.90 -6.18
CA ASP A 85 24.21 13.56 -7.59
C ASP A 85 23.10 14.45 -8.20
N PRO A 86 23.37 15.19 -9.28
CA PRO A 86 22.39 16.09 -9.90
C PRO A 86 21.17 15.39 -10.51
N ARG A 87 21.18 14.06 -10.65
CA ARG A 87 20.05 13.26 -11.16
C ARG A 87 19.04 12.90 -10.07
N VAL A 88 19.38 13.10 -8.80
CA VAL A 88 18.49 12.81 -7.67
C VAL A 88 17.56 14.00 -7.45
N VAL A 89 16.26 13.75 -7.62
CA VAL A 89 15.22 14.77 -7.39
C VAL A 89 14.98 14.99 -5.90
N ASP A 90 14.83 13.90 -5.14
CA ASP A 90 14.67 13.93 -3.69
C ASP A 90 15.14 12.60 -3.06
N ALA A 91 15.41 12.60 -1.75
CA ALA A 91 15.81 11.44 -0.98
C ALA A 91 15.27 11.52 0.47
N ALA A 92 14.71 10.41 0.94
CA ALA A 92 14.08 10.28 2.25
C ALA A 92 14.59 9.02 2.97
N PRO A 93 14.88 9.10 4.29
CA PRO A 93 15.25 7.95 5.07
C PRO A 93 14.00 7.13 5.45
N ARG A 94 14.10 5.81 5.35
CA ARG A 94 13.01 4.89 5.72
C ARG A 94 13.52 3.83 6.70
N LEU A 95 12.79 3.64 7.80
CA LEU A 95 13.04 2.59 8.77
C LEU A 95 12.02 1.47 8.56
N VAL A 96 12.47 0.30 8.15
CA VAL A 96 11.60 -0.84 7.87
C VAL A 96 11.76 -1.90 8.95
N TRP A 97 10.65 -2.35 9.53
CA TRP A 97 10.65 -3.39 10.54
C TRP A 97 9.46 -4.35 10.36
N GLY A 98 9.65 -5.64 10.63
CA GLY A 98 8.55 -6.61 10.63
C GLY A 98 7.89 -6.69 12.00
N GLY A 99 6.57 -6.61 12.06
CA GLY A 99 5.81 -6.71 13.31
C GLY A 99 4.45 -7.36 13.11
N MET A 100 3.82 -7.75 14.21
CA MET A 100 2.44 -8.21 14.23
C MET A 100 1.57 -7.09 14.82
N ILE A 101 0.49 -6.74 14.12
CA ILE A 101 -0.52 -5.82 14.65
C ILE A 101 -1.65 -6.61 15.29
N SER A 102 -2.07 -6.16 16.48
CA SER A 102 -3.23 -6.67 17.19
C SER A 102 -4.10 -5.52 17.72
N PRO A 103 -5.38 -5.41 17.30
CA PRO A 103 -6.31 -4.42 17.83
C PRO A 103 -6.59 -4.61 19.32
N ARG A 104 -6.85 -3.50 20.04
CA ARG A 104 -7.13 -3.52 21.48
C ARG A 104 -8.56 -3.04 21.78
N GLY A 105 -9.27 -3.71 22.70
CA GLY A 105 -10.59 -3.29 23.17
C GLY A 105 -11.73 -3.97 22.43
N ALA A 106 -12.75 -3.22 22.01
CA ALA A 106 -13.94 -3.78 21.35
C ALA A 106 -13.64 -4.52 20.04
N GLN A 107 -12.52 -4.23 19.38
CA GLN A 107 -12.07 -4.93 18.17
C GLN A 107 -11.28 -6.21 18.47
N THR A 108 -10.97 -6.51 19.73
CA THR A 108 -10.28 -7.74 20.11
C THR A 108 -11.12 -8.98 19.81
N GLU A 109 -12.45 -8.90 19.87
CA GLU A 109 -13.35 -10.00 19.46
C GLU A 109 -13.22 -10.33 17.96
N VAL A 110 -13.12 -9.30 17.11
CA VAL A 110 -12.91 -9.47 15.67
C VAL A 110 -11.53 -10.07 15.42
N ALA A 111 -10.50 -9.57 16.10
CA ALA A 111 -9.15 -10.09 16.00
C ALA A 111 -9.05 -11.56 16.47
N GLU A 112 -9.74 -11.93 17.54
CA GLU A 112 -9.78 -13.30 18.07
C GLU A 112 -10.41 -14.28 17.08
N VAL A 113 -11.51 -13.90 16.43
CA VAL A 113 -12.11 -14.71 15.34
C VAL A 113 -11.11 -14.89 14.20
N TYR A 114 -10.43 -13.82 13.78
CA TYR A 114 -9.43 -13.89 12.71
C TYR A 114 -8.20 -14.71 13.08
N TYR A 115 -7.75 -14.72 14.34
CA TYR A 115 -6.55 -15.45 14.76
C TYR A 115 -6.80 -16.92 15.14
N SER A 116 -8.03 -17.25 15.57
CA SER A 116 -8.35 -18.59 16.09
C SER A 116 -8.91 -19.56 15.05
N HIS A 117 -9.39 -19.04 13.91
CA HIS A 117 -9.99 -19.88 12.88
C HIS A 117 -8.91 -20.47 11.97
N PRO A 118 -8.86 -21.80 11.75
CA PRO A 118 -7.84 -22.41 10.89
C PRO A 118 -7.95 -22.03 9.40
N GLU A 119 -9.11 -21.52 8.95
CA GLU A 119 -9.33 -21.09 7.56
C GLU A 119 -9.02 -19.59 7.33
N THR A 120 -9.11 -18.75 8.38
CA THR A 120 -8.86 -17.29 8.33
C THR A 120 -7.70 -16.84 9.21
N GLY A 121 -7.06 -17.80 9.90
CA GLY A 121 -5.96 -17.71 10.85
C GLY A 121 -4.67 -17.22 10.22
N ASN A 122 -4.71 -16.03 9.64
CA ASN A 122 -3.53 -15.33 9.19
C ASN A 122 -3.20 -14.28 10.25
N VAL A 123 -2.07 -14.48 10.93
CA VAL A 123 -1.51 -13.45 11.78
C VAL A 123 -1.00 -12.36 10.83
N PRO A 124 -1.56 -11.13 10.85
CA PRO A 124 -1.11 -10.06 9.97
C PRO A 124 0.28 -9.65 10.41
N VAL A 125 1.28 -10.27 9.79
CA VAL A 125 2.66 -9.79 9.83
C VAL A 125 2.68 -8.59 8.91
N VAL A 126 2.79 -7.43 9.52
CA VAL A 126 2.89 -6.16 8.81
C VAL A 126 4.32 -5.67 8.78
N GLN A 127 4.65 -4.96 7.72
CA GLN A 127 5.85 -4.18 7.63
C GLN A 127 5.58 -2.79 8.18
N LEU A 128 6.14 -2.51 9.35
CA LEU A 128 6.16 -1.20 9.99
C LEU A 128 7.16 -0.31 9.29
N VAL A 129 6.74 0.89 8.94
CA VAL A 129 7.55 1.83 8.21
C VAL A 129 7.65 3.16 8.96
N GLY A 130 8.81 3.43 9.53
CA GLY A 130 9.17 4.77 10.00
C GLY A 130 9.54 5.66 8.82
N ILE A 131 8.81 6.75 8.65
CA ILE A 131 9.02 7.75 7.60
C ILE A 131 9.24 9.14 8.21
N ASP A 132 9.98 9.97 7.47
CA ASP A 132 10.02 11.41 7.67
C ASP A 132 9.02 12.05 6.70
N VAL A 133 7.87 12.52 7.21
CA VAL A 133 6.72 12.96 6.40
C VAL A 133 7.10 14.03 5.38
N GLU A 134 7.85 15.04 5.81
CA GLU A 134 8.18 16.20 4.97
C GLU A 134 9.00 15.77 3.75
N ARG A 135 9.97 14.85 3.96
CA ARG A 135 10.84 14.33 2.90
C ARG A 135 10.16 13.24 2.07
N GLU A 136 9.32 12.43 2.69
CA GLU A 136 8.64 11.31 2.04
C GLU A 136 7.70 11.78 0.92
N TYR A 137 7.08 12.95 1.06
CA TYR A 137 6.19 13.52 0.03
C TYR A 137 6.88 13.87 -1.28
N GLY A 138 8.20 14.13 -1.27
CA GLY A 138 8.96 14.37 -2.50
C GLY A 138 9.50 13.08 -3.15
N VAL A 139 9.53 11.97 -2.40
CA VAL A 139 10.14 10.70 -2.84
C VAL A 139 9.10 9.65 -3.21
N THR A 140 7.97 9.58 -2.51
CA THR A 140 6.95 8.55 -2.72
C THR A 140 5.57 9.16 -2.95
N THR A 141 4.62 8.31 -3.36
CA THR A 141 3.25 8.75 -3.66
C THR A 141 2.36 8.82 -2.42
N LEU A 142 2.94 8.86 -1.21
CA LEU A 142 2.21 8.84 0.06
C LEU A 142 1.11 9.91 0.14
N ARG A 143 1.40 11.16 -0.25
CA ARG A 143 0.41 12.24 -0.26
C ARG A 143 -0.82 11.89 -1.10
N SER A 144 -0.59 11.40 -2.32
CA SER A 144 -1.68 10.94 -3.21
C SER A 144 -2.45 9.74 -2.62
N ALA A 145 -1.78 8.89 -1.84
CA ALA A 145 -2.39 7.72 -1.22
C ALA A 145 -3.32 8.12 -0.05
N LEU A 146 -2.95 9.17 0.69
CA LEU A 146 -3.77 9.77 1.73
C LEU A 146 -4.96 10.53 1.14
N GLU A 147 -4.73 11.32 0.09
CA GLU A 147 -5.78 12.06 -0.63
C GLU A 147 -6.84 11.12 -1.20
N ARG A 148 -6.45 9.98 -1.77
CA ARG A 148 -7.36 8.98 -2.31
C ARG A 148 -8.38 8.45 -1.30
N VAL A 149 -7.98 8.24 -0.05
CA VAL A 149 -8.90 7.81 1.01
C VAL A 149 -9.91 8.90 1.34
N ARG A 150 -9.44 10.15 1.39
CA ARG A 150 -10.27 11.32 1.72
C ARG A 150 -11.26 11.67 0.61
N THR A 151 -10.90 11.48 -0.65
CA THR A 151 -11.78 11.75 -1.80
C THR A 151 -12.82 10.66 -2.06
N ASP A 152 -12.57 9.43 -1.61
CA ASP A 152 -13.49 8.30 -1.81
C ASP A 152 -14.67 8.41 -0.82
N PRO A 153 -15.93 8.61 -1.28
CA PRO A 153 -17.07 8.81 -0.39
C PRO A 153 -17.31 7.64 0.58
N SER A 154 -16.90 6.43 0.20
CA SER A 154 -17.03 5.23 1.03
C SER A 154 -16.01 5.19 2.17
N SER A 155 -14.86 5.84 1.98
CA SER A 155 -13.68 5.73 2.84
C SER A 155 -13.26 7.07 3.47
N ALA A 156 -13.92 8.19 3.14
CA ALA A 156 -13.58 9.53 3.59
C ALA A 156 -13.50 9.66 5.13
N ARG A 157 -14.34 8.92 5.85
CA ARG A 157 -14.36 8.89 7.33
C ARG A 157 -13.14 8.20 7.96
N HIS A 158 -12.39 7.42 7.17
CA HIS A 158 -11.17 6.73 7.59
C HIS A 158 -9.91 7.54 7.24
N GLY A 159 -10.05 8.63 6.48
CA GLY A 159 -8.95 9.46 6.03
C GLY A 159 -8.30 10.23 7.18
N VAL A 160 -7.02 10.54 6.98
CA VAL A 160 -6.26 11.40 7.89
C VAL A 160 -6.83 12.81 7.90
N ARG A 161 -6.88 13.44 9.08
CA ARG A 161 -7.46 14.77 9.29
C ARG A 161 -6.66 15.88 8.61
N ASP A 162 -5.36 15.92 8.89
CA ASP A 162 -4.41 16.86 8.30
C ASP A 162 -3.44 16.10 7.38
N LEU A 163 -3.34 16.55 6.13
CA LEU A 163 -2.45 15.94 5.13
C LEU A 163 -1.02 16.43 5.28
N ASP A 164 -0.77 17.55 5.94
CA ASP A 164 0.59 18.04 6.17
C ASP A 164 1.18 17.41 7.45
N ASN A 165 0.34 17.15 8.45
CA ASN A 165 0.73 16.50 9.70
C ASN A 165 -0.10 15.23 9.97
N PRO A 166 0.18 14.12 9.25
CA PRO A 166 -0.70 12.96 9.27
C PRO A 166 -0.66 12.14 10.56
N PHE A 167 0.35 12.36 11.40
CA PHE A 167 0.51 11.70 12.69
C PHE A 167 0.11 12.56 13.89
N GLU A 168 -0.55 13.70 13.68
CA GLU A 168 -1.08 14.51 14.78
C GLU A 168 -2.09 13.72 15.64
N PRO A 169 -2.05 13.89 16.97
CA PRO A 169 -2.97 13.18 17.86
C PRO A 169 -4.42 13.54 17.55
N PRO A 170 -5.29 12.54 17.33
CA PRO A 170 -6.70 12.81 17.08
C PRO A 170 -7.36 13.41 18.34
N PRO A 171 -8.33 14.33 18.18
CA PRO A 171 -9.02 14.93 19.30
C PRO A 171 -9.84 13.88 20.07
N GLY A 172 -9.87 13.99 21.40
CA GLY A 172 -10.59 13.04 22.27
C GLY A 172 -9.80 11.79 22.63
N LEU A 173 -8.49 11.77 22.40
CA LEU A 173 -7.62 10.72 22.92
C LEU A 173 -7.73 10.66 24.45
N PRO A 174 -8.02 9.50 25.05
CA PRO A 174 -8.10 9.40 26.50
C PRO A 174 -6.70 9.58 27.12
N ASP A 175 -6.65 10.32 28.24
CA ASP A 175 -5.41 10.66 28.94
C ASP A 175 -4.99 9.52 29.88
N ASP A 176 -4.50 8.45 29.24
CA ASP A 176 -4.20 7.16 29.89
C ASP A 176 -2.80 7.12 30.52
N GLY A 177 -2.02 8.21 30.43
CA GLY A 177 -0.58 8.23 30.72
C GLY A 177 0.28 7.45 29.71
N VAL A 178 -0.31 6.93 28.63
CA VAL A 178 0.40 6.21 27.57
C VAL A 178 0.99 7.21 26.58
N ALA A 179 2.31 7.17 26.38
CA ALA A 179 3.01 8.03 25.42
C ALA A 179 2.39 7.89 24.02
N TYR A 180 2.04 9.04 23.42
CA TYR A 180 1.43 9.07 22.10
C TYR A 180 2.40 8.61 21.01
N ARG A 181 1.92 7.70 20.16
CA ARG A 181 2.61 7.18 18.97
C ARG A 181 1.56 7.01 17.88
N GLY A 182 1.65 7.80 16.82
CA GLY A 182 0.73 7.69 15.68
C GLY A 182 1.12 6.57 14.74
N VAL A 183 0.14 5.88 14.16
CA VAL A 183 0.35 4.92 13.07
C VAL A 183 -0.69 5.15 11.97
N LEU A 184 -0.28 5.00 10.72
CA LEU A 184 -1.16 5.02 9.56
C LEU A 184 -1.31 3.59 9.06
N VAL A 185 -2.53 3.17 8.80
CA VAL A 185 -2.79 1.77 8.47
C VAL A 185 -3.23 1.66 7.02
N GLY A 186 -2.76 0.65 6.29
CA GLY A 186 -3.26 0.39 4.95
C GLY A 186 -4.77 0.16 4.96
N LYS A 187 -5.48 0.70 3.96
CA LYS A 187 -6.96 0.71 3.92
C LYS A 187 -7.59 -0.67 4.07
N LYS A 188 -6.96 -1.71 3.52
CA LYS A 188 -7.48 -3.08 3.64
C LYS A 188 -7.33 -3.61 5.06
N LEU A 189 -6.17 -3.41 5.69
CA LEU A 189 -5.94 -3.80 7.08
C LEU A 189 -6.88 -3.05 8.04
N TYR A 190 -7.10 -1.77 7.78
CA TYR A 190 -8.03 -0.92 8.52
C TYR A 190 -9.47 -1.46 8.47
N ASP A 191 -9.96 -1.83 7.27
CA ASP A 191 -11.30 -2.39 7.08
C ASP A 191 -11.43 -3.79 7.68
N THR A 192 -10.42 -4.66 7.51
CA THR A 192 -10.42 -6.04 8.03
C THR A 192 -10.61 -6.08 9.54
N PHE A 193 -9.92 -5.20 10.27
CA PHE A 193 -10.04 -5.12 11.73
C PHE A 193 -11.09 -4.12 12.21
N GLN A 194 -11.87 -3.52 11.30
CA GLN A 194 -12.89 -2.51 11.59
C GLN A 194 -12.37 -1.38 12.50
N MET A 195 -11.14 -0.95 12.24
CA MET A 195 -10.47 0.09 13.02
C MET A 195 -11.17 1.45 12.81
N ARG A 196 -10.94 2.36 13.74
CA ARG A 196 -11.40 3.74 13.73
C ARG A 196 -10.23 4.64 14.08
N VAL A 197 -10.29 5.89 13.61
CA VAL A 197 -9.32 6.91 14.01
C VAL A 197 -9.43 7.12 15.53
N GLY A 198 -8.29 7.06 16.21
CA GLY A 198 -8.19 7.13 17.67
C GLY A 198 -8.09 5.78 18.37
N ASP A 199 -8.33 4.66 17.67
CA ASP A 199 -8.20 3.33 18.28
C ASP A 199 -6.74 3.01 18.62
N ARG A 200 -6.57 2.16 19.63
CA ARG A 200 -5.26 1.68 20.07
C ARG A 200 -4.97 0.31 19.45
N VAL A 201 -3.80 0.18 18.84
CA VAL A 201 -3.28 -1.07 18.30
C VAL A 201 -1.98 -1.42 18.98
N ASN A 202 -1.83 -2.70 19.33
CA ASN A 202 -0.57 -3.24 19.83
C ASN A 202 0.26 -3.70 18.64
N VAL A 203 1.52 -3.31 18.62
CA VAL A 203 2.50 -3.72 17.63
C VAL A 203 3.57 -4.54 18.34
N LEU A 204 3.56 -5.83 18.05
CA LEU A 204 4.50 -6.79 18.58
C LEU A 204 5.66 -6.98 17.61
N THR A 205 6.88 -6.73 18.06
CA THR A 205 8.10 -6.92 17.28
C THR A 205 9.08 -7.81 18.06
N ALA A 206 9.89 -8.57 17.33
CA ALA A 206 10.99 -9.34 17.91
C ALA A 206 12.31 -8.62 17.62
N VAL A 207 12.98 -8.11 18.65
CA VAL A 207 14.27 -7.44 18.52
C VAL A 207 15.38 -8.33 19.10
N PRO A 208 16.42 -8.67 18.34
CA PRO A 208 17.59 -9.34 18.89
C PRO A 208 18.29 -8.38 19.88
N ASP A 209 18.37 -8.77 21.14
CA ASP A 209 19.09 -8.00 22.15
C ASP A 209 20.58 -8.33 22.03
N THR A 210 21.34 -7.34 21.57
CA THR A 210 22.79 -7.44 21.37
C THR A 210 23.57 -7.69 22.66
N ARG A 211 23.00 -7.39 23.84
CA ARG A 211 23.66 -7.60 25.14
C ARG A 211 23.43 -9.00 25.70
N SER A 212 22.22 -9.52 25.60
CA SER A 212 21.87 -10.84 26.15
C SER A 212 21.99 -11.99 25.15
N ARG A 213 22.18 -11.70 23.84
CA ARG A 213 22.10 -12.68 22.74
C ARG A 213 20.77 -13.46 22.74
N THR A 214 19.72 -12.87 23.30
CA THR A 214 18.36 -13.41 23.28
C THR A 214 17.46 -12.53 22.41
N VAL A 215 16.38 -13.10 21.90
CA VAL A 215 15.34 -12.32 21.22
C VAL A 215 14.43 -11.74 22.28
N LYS A 216 14.37 -10.42 22.39
CA LYS A 216 13.43 -9.72 23.26
C LYS A 216 12.24 -9.29 22.43
N SER A 217 11.05 -9.70 22.86
CA SER A 217 9.82 -9.18 22.29
C SER A 217 9.59 -7.75 22.81
N ASN A 218 9.33 -6.82 21.90
CA ASN A 218 8.94 -5.46 22.21
C ASN A 218 7.47 -5.29 21.80
N ASN A 219 6.62 -4.93 22.76
CA ASN A 219 5.21 -4.67 22.50
C ASN A 219 4.93 -3.20 22.79
N LEU A 220 4.65 -2.44 21.73
CA LEU A 220 4.37 -1.01 21.81
C LEU A 220 2.93 -0.73 21.40
N VAL A 221 2.33 0.26 22.06
CA VAL A 221 0.97 0.71 21.75
C VAL A 221 1.05 1.90 20.80
N PHE A 222 0.30 1.83 19.71
CA PHE A 222 0.14 2.90 18.73
C PHE A 222 -1.32 3.33 18.63
N THR A 223 -1.53 4.54 18.13
CA THR A 223 -2.84 5.16 17.93
C THR A 223 -3.07 5.32 16.43
N VAL A 224 -4.18 4.78 15.94
CA VAL A 224 -4.53 4.86 14.52
C VAL A 224 -4.90 6.30 14.17
N CYS A 225 -4.09 6.94 13.32
CA CYS A 225 -4.31 8.32 12.88
C CYS A 225 -5.20 8.41 11.64
N GLY A 226 -5.25 7.32 10.87
CA GLY A 226 -6.06 7.21 9.66
C GLY A 226 -5.58 6.08 8.77
N ALA A 227 -6.22 5.97 7.61
CA ALA A 227 -5.88 5.01 6.58
C ALA A 227 -5.23 5.67 5.36
N PHE A 228 -4.37 4.92 4.67
CA PHE A 228 -3.85 5.28 3.35
C PHE A 228 -4.22 4.20 2.33
N LYS A 229 -4.36 4.59 1.06
CA LYS A 229 -4.71 3.69 -0.05
C LYS A 229 -3.71 3.87 -1.18
N THR A 230 -2.78 2.95 -1.31
CA THR A 230 -1.75 2.97 -2.37
C THR A 230 -2.33 2.59 -3.74
N GLY A 231 -3.55 2.04 -3.78
CA GLY A 231 -4.19 1.55 -5.01
C GLY A 231 -3.89 0.09 -5.28
N GLN A 232 -2.98 -0.52 -4.51
CA GLN A 232 -2.65 -1.92 -4.56
C GLN A 232 -3.11 -2.59 -3.26
N SER A 233 -4.14 -3.41 -3.36
CA SER A 233 -4.78 -4.01 -2.19
C SER A 233 -3.88 -4.96 -1.40
N GLU A 234 -2.85 -5.53 -2.01
CA GLU A 234 -1.88 -6.40 -1.31
C GLU A 234 -0.93 -5.58 -0.44
N ILE A 235 -0.41 -4.46 -0.97
CA ILE A 235 0.42 -3.53 -0.20
C ILE A 235 -0.40 -2.94 0.98
N ASP A 236 -1.66 -2.60 0.72
CA ASP A 236 -2.56 -2.03 1.72
C ASP A 236 -3.00 -3.03 2.83
N SER A 237 -2.72 -4.35 2.71
CA SER A 237 -2.92 -5.31 3.83
C SER A 237 -1.66 -5.52 4.68
N ASP A 238 -0.49 -5.25 4.12
CA ASP A 238 0.77 -5.73 4.68
C ASP A 238 1.64 -4.59 5.23
N ILE A 239 1.24 -3.32 5.08
CA ILE A 239 2.03 -2.15 5.52
C ILE A 239 1.27 -1.30 6.54
N ALA A 240 2.00 -0.85 7.56
CA ALA A 240 1.55 0.10 8.59
C ALA A 240 2.68 1.06 9.04
#